data_AF-A0A368SCT8-F1
#
_entry.id   AF-A0A368SCT8-F1
#
_cell.length_a   1.000
_cell.length_b   1.000
_cell.length_c   1.000
_cell.angle_alpha   90.00
_cell.angle_beta   90.00
_cell.angle_gamma   90.00
#
_symmetry.space_group_name_H-M   'P 1'
#
loop_
_entity.id
_entity.type
_entity.pdbx_description
1 polymer ?
#
loop_
_entity_poly.entity_id
_entity_poly.type
_entity_poly.pdbx_seq_one_letter_code
_entity_poly.pdbx_strand_id
1 'polypeptide(L)'
;MLLYSMSVQVGDGKQTLFWTDRWIEGRSIAEIAPCLLQAVGPRIRKKRTVYEGLQDRKWVKDITGALMVQVLLDYLNIWDKLEMITLDDVAPDRVKVGYHQRQSLNLNH
;
A
#
# COMPACT_ATOMS: atom_id res chain seq x y z
N MET A 1 21.69 15.18 -6.66
CA MET A 1 20.84 14.82 -5.51
C MET A 1 20.30 13.42 -5.76
N LEU A 2 20.67 12.43 -4.93
CA LEU A 2 20.07 11.10 -4.99
C LEU A 2 18.68 11.18 -4.36
N LEU A 3 17.65 10.70 -5.05
CA LEU A 3 16.34 10.51 -4.45
C LEU A 3 16.30 9.10 -3.85
N TYR A 4 16.03 9.03 -2.56
CA TYR A 4 15.83 7.79 -1.83
C TYR A 4 14.33 7.48 -1.79
N SER A 5 13.95 6.24 -2.07
CA SER A 5 12.60 5.75 -1.83
C SER A 5 12.65 4.65 -0.79
N MET A 6 11.86 4.76 0.27
CA MET A 6 11.71 3.72 1.27
C MET A 6 10.43 2.94 1.01
N SER A 7 10.53 1.62 1.00
CA SER A 7 9.43 0.67 0.84
C SER A 7 9.60 -0.49 1.81
N VAL A 8 8.55 -1.29 1.99
CA VAL A 8 8.60 -2.48 2.83
C VAL A 8 8.39 -3.71 1.97
N GLN A 9 9.30 -4.67 2.08
CA GLN A 9 9.04 -6.04 1.67
C GLN A 9 8.29 -6.73 2.81
N VAL A 10 7.04 -7.09 2.54
CA VAL A 10 6.20 -7.80 3.51
C VAL A 10 6.68 -9.24 3.65
N GLY A 11 6.84 -9.67 4.90
CA GLY A 11 6.98 -11.07 5.29
C GLY A 11 5.69 -11.51 5.99
N ASP A 12 5.70 -11.52 7.32
CA ASP A 12 4.54 -11.87 8.15
C ASP A 12 3.49 -10.74 8.24
N GLY A 13 3.82 -9.53 7.77
CA GLY A 13 2.90 -8.41 7.66
C GLY A 13 2.45 -7.78 8.98
N LYS A 14 3.07 -8.14 10.11
CA LYS A 14 2.65 -7.67 11.44
C LYS A 14 3.16 -6.28 11.79
N GLN A 15 4.19 -5.79 11.11
CA GLN A 15 4.82 -4.49 11.40
C GLN A 15 4.51 -3.44 10.34
N THR A 16 4.05 -3.87 9.17
CA THR A 16 3.72 -3.00 8.04
C THR A 16 2.26 -2.55 8.13
N LEU A 17 2.00 -1.25 7.98
CA LEU A 17 0.65 -0.69 7.92
C LEU A 17 0.03 -0.91 6.53
N PHE A 18 -1.14 -1.54 6.51
CA PHE A 18 -1.87 -1.90 5.30
C PHE A 18 -2.22 -0.69 4.42
N TRP A 19 -2.68 0.40 5.03
CA TRP A 19 -3.20 1.54 4.26
C TRP A 19 -2.12 2.54 3.82
N THR A 20 -1.08 2.74 4.63
CA THR A 20 -0.19 3.90 4.51
C THR A 20 1.25 3.56 4.17
N ASP A 21 1.73 2.36 4.50
CA ASP A 21 3.11 1.98 4.19
C ASP A 21 3.24 1.55 2.73
N ARG A 22 4.46 1.70 2.20
CA ARG A 22 4.77 1.42 0.80
C ARG A 22 5.13 -0.05 0.58
N TRP A 23 4.13 -0.92 0.60
CA TRP A 23 4.33 -2.36 0.63
C TRP A 23 3.81 -3.12 -0.60
N ILE A 24 3.06 -2.45 -1.47
CA ILE A 24 2.59 -2.99 -2.75
C ILE A 24 3.43 -2.38 -3.86
N GLU A 25 4.37 -3.14 -4.42
CA GLU A 25 5.22 -2.70 -5.55
C GLU A 25 5.96 -1.37 -5.24
N GLY A 26 6.33 -1.15 -3.97
CA GLY A 26 6.99 0.07 -3.51
C GLY A 26 6.06 1.29 -3.33
N ARG A 27 4.74 1.09 -3.39
CA ARG A 27 3.71 2.11 -3.18
C ARG A 27 2.76 1.71 -2.05
N SER A 28 2.11 2.71 -1.46
CA SER A 28 1.05 2.48 -0.47
C SER A 28 -0.32 2.42 -1.12
N ILE A 29 -1.29 1.80 -0.45
CA ILE A 29 -2.70 1.86 -0.90
C ILE A 29 -3.20 3.31 -0.94
N ALA A 30 -2.77 4.15 0.00
CA ALA A 30 -3.04 5.59 -0.01
C ALA A 30 -2.57 6.29 -1.31
N GLU A 31 -1.44 5.85 -1.87
CA GLU A 31 -0.90 6.37 -3.14
C GLU A 31 -1.60 5.75 -4.36
N ILE A 32 -1.98 4.48 -4.30
CA ILE A 32 -2.59 3.73 -5.42
C ILE A 32 -4.09 4.06 -5.57
N ALA A 33 -4.79 4.21 -4.44
CA ALA A 33 -6.24 4.21 -4.32
C ALA A 33 -6.72 5.30 -3.33
N PRO A 34 -6.48 6.59 -3.63
CA PRO A 34 -6.71 7.68 -2.69
C PRO A 34 -8.19 7.89 -2.36
N CYS A 35 -9.12 7.57 -3.26
CA CYS A 35 -10.56 7.69 -2.99
C CYS A 35 -11.04 6.56 -2.08
N LEU A 36 -10.53 5.34 -2.25
CA LEU A 36 -10.79 4.25 -1.30
C LEU A 36 -10.29 4.62 0.10
N LEU A 37 -9.08 5.17 0.22
CA LEU A 37 -8.54 5.60 1.50
C LEU A 37 -9.47 6.61 2.20
N GLN A 38 -10.08 7.54 1.45
CA GLN A 38 -11.01 8.53 2.02
C GLN A 38 -12.23 7.88 2.68
N ALA A 39 -12.69 6.73 2.18
CA ALA A 39 -13.78 5.96 2.76
C ALA A 39 -13.38 5.13 4.00
N VAL A 40 -12.12 5.11 4.40
CA VAL A 40 -11.62 4.38 5.57
C VAL A 40 -11.51 5.30 6.78
N GLY A 41 -11.89 4.87 7.98
CA GLY A 41 -11.78 5.69 9.19
C GLY A 41 -10.31 6.06 9.55
N PRO A 42 -9.97 7.32 9.92
CA PRO A 42 -8.59 7.76 10.17
C PRO A 42 -7.82 6.93 11.21
N ARG A 43 -8.51 6.43 12.24
CA ARG A 43 -7.92 5.56 13.27
C ARG A 43 -7.50 4.21 12.71
N ILE A 44 -8.29 3.66 11.77
CA ILE A 44 -7.99 2.36 11.15
C ILE A 44 -6.78 2.46 10.23
N ARG A 45 -6.69 3.53 9.43
CA ARG A 45 -5.56 3.81 8.53
C ARG A 45 -4.20 3.74 9.24
N LYS A 46 -4.14 4.18 10.50
CA LYS A 46 -2.90 4.28 11.31
C LYS A 46 -2.51 3.00 12.06
N LYS A 47 -3.38 1.99 12.12
CA LYS A 47 -3.14 0.80 12.97
C LYS A 47 -3.31 -0.53 12.26
N ARG A 48 -4.08 -0.58 11.16
CA ARG A 48 -4.33 -1.83 10.45
C ARG A 48 -3.02 -2.32 9.85
N THR A 49 -2.55 -3.47 10.31
CA THR A 49 -1.37 -4.13 9.75
C THR A 49 -1.72 -4.90 8.49
N VAL A 50 -0.72 -5.24 7.68
CA VAL A 50 -0.93 -6.04 6.46
C VAL A 50 -1.51 -7.41 6.82
N TYR A 51 -0.96 -8.06 7.84
CA TYR A 51 -1.45 -9.32 8.39
C TYR A 51 -2.95 -9.24 8.72
N GLU A 52 -3.34 -8.27 9.55
CA GLU A 52 -4.73 -8.09 9.94
C GLU A 52 -5.64 -7.73 8.76
N GLY A 53 -5.12 -6.97 7.78
CA GLY A 53 -5.89 -6.50 6.64
C GLY A 53 -6.28 -7.63 5.70
N LEU A 54 -5.33 -8.51 5.42
CA LEU A 54 -5.52 -9.65 4.53
C LEU A 54 -6.34 -10.77 5.17
N GLN A 55 -6.20 -10.99 6.49
CA GLN A 55 -6.98 -11.99 7.20
C GLN A 55 -8.49 -11.77 7.01
N ASP A 56 -9.19 -12.78 6.49
CA ASP A 56 -10.64 -12.75 6.20
C ASP A 56 -11.11 -11.49 5.44
N ARG A 57 -10.24 -10.91 4.61
CA ARG A 57 -10.48 -9.65 3.89
C ARG A 57 -10.95 -8.53 4.81
N LYS A 58 -10.42 -8.46 6.04
CA LYS A 58 -10.82 -7.48 7.05
C LYS A 58 -10.65 -6.03 6.58
N TRP A 59 -9.74 -5.77 5.64
CA TRP A 59 -9.60 -4.47 5.00
C TRP A 59 -10.91 -3.96 4.35
N VAL A 60 -11.76 -4.85 3.84
CA VAL A 60 -13.07 -4.47 3.27
C VAL A 60 -13.98 -3.89 4.35
N LYS A 61 -13.92 -4.43 5.57
CA LYS A 61 -14.70 -3.95 6.72
C LYS A 61 -14.23 -2.59 7.24
N ASP A 62 -13.06 -2.13 6.82
CA ASP A 62 -12.54 -0.82 7.20
C ASP A 62 -13.21 0.32 6.42
N ILE A 63 -13.83 -0.01 5.28
CA ILE A 63 -14.54 0.91 4.40
C ILE A 63 -15.90 1.22 5.03
N THR A 64 -16.03 2.43 5.57
CA THR A 64 -17.21 2.86 6.34
C THR A 64 -17.78 4.19 5.85
N GLY A 65 -17.06 4.89 4.97
CA GLY A 65 -17.52 6.11 4.32
C GLY A 65 -18.38 5.86 3.08
N ALA A 66 -18.72 6.95 2.39
CA ALA A 66 -19.58 6.90 1.21
C ALA A 66 -18.97 6.09 0.05
N LEU A 67 -19.77 5.18 -0.53
CA LEU A 67 -19.39 4.31 -1.65
C LEU A 67 -19.68 4.98 -3.01
N MET A 68 -18.94 6.05 -3.30
CA MET A 68 -19.00 6.71 -4.61
C MET A 68 -18.37 5.82 -5.69
N VAL A 69 -18.71 6.04 -6.98
CA VAL A 69 -18.16 5.26 -8.11
C VAL A 69 -16.63 5.19 -8.08
N GLN A 70 -15.95 6.31 -7.79
CA GLN A 70 -14.49 6.32 -7.70
C GLN A 70 -13.94 5.46 -6.56
N VAL A 71 -14.65 5.37 -5.43
CA VAL A 71 -14.30 4.47 -4.32
C VAL A 71 -14.42 3.01 -4.75
N LEU A 72 -15.44 2.68 -5.55
CA LEU A 72 -15.63 1.33 -6.08
C LEU A 72 -14.55 0.95 -7.10
N LEU A 73 -14.14 1.87 -7.97
CA LEU A 73 -13.04 1.64 -8.92
C LEU A 73 -11.71 1.42 -8.18
N ASP A 74 -11.42 2.26 -7.20
CA ASP A 74 -10.25 2.12 -6.34
C ASP A 74 -10.29 0.78 -5.56
N TYR A 75 -11.45 0.39 -5.05
CA TYR A 75 -11.66 -0.91 -4.40
C TYR A 75 -11.31 -2.08 -5.34
N LEU A 76 -11.82 -2.09 -6.57
CA LEU A 76 -11.57 -3.17 -7.53
C LEU A 76 -10.08 -3.25 -7.91
N ASN A 77 -9.42 -2.10 -8.07
CA ASN A 77 -7.98 -2.05 -8.32
C ASN A 77 -7.17 -2.65 -7.15
N ILE A 78 -7.53 -2.32 -5.90
CA ILE A 78 -6.86 -2.92 -4.74
C ILE A 78 -7.18 -4.39 -4.61
N TRP A 79 -8.42 -4.80 -4.84
CA TRP A 79 -8.81 -6.21 -4.82
C TRP A 79 -7.91 -7.06 -5.73
N ASP A 80 -7.80 -6.67 -7.00
CA ASP A 80 -6.99 -7.36 -8.01
C ASP A 80 -5.52 -7.48 -7.58
N LYS A 81 -4.94 -6.38 -7.05
CA LYS A 81 -3.56 -6.38 -6.56
C LYS A 81 -3.32 -7.29 -5.37
N LEU A 82 -4.32 -7.48 -4.51
CA LEU A 82 -4.21 -8.30 -3.31
C LEU A 82 -4.40 -9.80 -3.59
N GLU A 83 -5.02 -10.20 -4.71
CA GLU A 83 -5.23 -11.62 -5.03
C GLU A 83 -3.93 -12.41 -5.16
N MET A 84 -2.84 -11.76 -5.58
CA MET A 84 -1.54 -12.40 -5.76
C MET A 84 -0.63 -12.35 -4.53
N ILE A 85 -1.06 -11.71 -3.44
CA ILE A 85 -0.23 -11.52 -2.26
C ILE A 85 -0.40 -12.69 -1.30
N THR A 86 0.71 -13.35 -0.99
CA THR A 86 0.80 -14.38 0.06
C THR A 86 1.81 -13.92 1.11
N LEU A 87 1.44 -14.04 2.39
CA LEU A 87 2.33 -13.73 3.51
C LEU A 87 3.25 -14.91 3.79
N ASP A 88 4.45 -14.59 4.28
CA ASP A 88 5.38 -15.58 4.82
C ASP A 88 5.31 -15.53 6.34
N ASP A 89 4.63 -16.50 6.95
CA ASP A 89 4.43 -16.56 8.40
C ASP A 89 5.73 -16.78 9.21
N VAL A 90 6.84 -17.09 8.53
CA VAL A 90 8.14 -17.35 9.15
C VAL A 90 9.06 -16.12 9.06
N ALA A 91 9.04 -15.40 7.94
CA ALA A 91 9.94 -14.27 7.72
C ALA A 91 9.35 -12.94 8.22
N PRO A 92 10.11 -12.12 8.97
CA PRO A 92 9.64 -10.79 9.36
C PRO A 92 9.66 -9.80 8.20
N ASP A 93 8.85 -8.74 8.32
CA ASP A 93 8.86 -7.58 7.42
C ASP A 93 10.25 -6.91 7.33
N ARG A 94 10.61 -6.41 6.14
CA ARG A 94 11.93 -5.79 5.89
C ARG A 94 11.84 -4.46 5.15
N VAL A 95 12.52 -3.45 5.64
CA VAL A 95 12.63 -2.15 4.93
C VAL A 95 13.59 -2.28 3.75
N LYS A 96 13.16 -1.80 2.59
CA LYS A 96 13.96 -1.67 1.36
C LYS A 96 14.17 -0.20 1.02
N VAL A 97 15.42 0.17 0.77
CA VAL A 97 15.80 1.50 0.29
C VAL A 97 16.16 1.40 -1.20
N GLY A 98 15.41 2.09 -2.04
CA GLY A 98 15.66 2.21 -3.48
C GLY A 98 16.32 3.53 -3.85
N TYR A 99 17.10 3.52 -4.93
CA TYR A 99 17.82 4.70 -5.46
C TYR A 99 17.31 5.04 -6.86
N HIS A 100 16.89 6.29 -7.09
CA HIS A 100 16.60 6.78 -8.44
C HIS A 100 17.60 7.86 -8.86
N GLN A 101 18.37 7.58 -9.91
CA GLN A 101 19.22 8.57 -10.58
C GLN A 101 18.36 9.36 -11.57
N ARG A 102 18.25 10.69 -11.39
CA ARG A 102 17.68 11.55 -12.44
C ARG A 102 18.62 11.48 -13.65
N GLN A 103 18.12 10.97 -14.78
CA GLN A 103 18.71 11.26 -16.08
C GLN A 103 18.70 12.79 -16.25
N SER A 104 19.87 13.39 -16.41
CA SER A 104 19.99 14.75 -16.92
C SER A 104 19.32 14.77 -18.30
N LEU A 105 18.32 15.64 -18.45
CA LEU A 105 17.84 16.04 -19.78
C LEU A 105 19.04 16.63 -20.53
N ASN A 106 19.61 15.86 -21.45
CA ASN A 106 20.47 16.43 -22.47
C ASN A 106 19.57 17.28 -23.37
N LEU A 107 19.59 18.59 -23.12
CA LEU A 107 19.15 19.60 -24.08
C LEU A 107 20.10 19.51 -25.28
N ASN A 108 19.70 18.76 -26.30
CA ASN A 108 20.33 18.84 -27.61
C ASN A 108 19.76 20.08 -28.30
N HIS A 109 20.63 21.07 -28.46
CA HIS A 109 20.43 22.21 -29.36
C HIS A 109 20.85 21.81 -30.77
#